data_AF-A0AAV5N9G0-F1
#
_entry.id   AF-A0AAV5N9G0-F1
#
_cell.length_a   1.000
_cell.length_b   1.000
_cell.length_c   1.000
_cell.angle_alpha   90.00
_cell.angle_beta   90.00
_cell.angle_gamma   90.00
#
_symmetry.space_group_name_H-M   'P 1'
#
loop_
_entity.id
_entity.type
_entity.pdbx_description
1 polymer ?
#
loop_
_entity_poly.entity_id
_entity_poly.type
_entity_poly.pdbx_seq_one_letter_code
_entity_poly.pdbx_strand_id
1 'polypeptide(L)' 'MPLKIRVMPGCIVITAQNANELWSCLEGLSIAPFDASAAVRWLRGYPGGLMVTE' A
#
# COMPACT_ATOMS: atom_id res chain seq x y z
N MET A 1 -0.13 -16.12 -4.65
CA MET A 1 0.17 -15.33 -5.87
C MET A 1 1.08 -14.17 -5.49
N PRO A 2 2.21 -13.95 -6.17
CA PRO A 2 3.08 -12.83 -5.83
C PRO A 2 2.37 -11.48 -6.04
N LEU A 3 2.78 -10.47 -5.27
CA LEU A 3 2.44 -9.06 -5.47
C LEU A 3 2.56 -8.70 -6.96
N LYS A 4 1.51 -8.12 -7.55
CA LYS A 4 1.54 -7.65 -8.94
C LYS A 4 1.52 -6.13 -8.97
N ILE A 5 2.57 -5.54 -9.53
CA ILE A 5 2.67 -4.10 -9.74
C ILE A 5 2.57 -3.83 -11.25
N ARG A 6 1.69 -2.92 -11.65
CA ARG A 6 1.57 -2.45 -13.04
C ARG A 6 1.69 -0.94 -13.04
N VAL A 7 2.62 -0.41 -13.85
CA VAL A 7 2.77 1.03 -14.06
C VAL A 7 2.01 1.41 -15.32
N MET A 8 1.17 2.42 -15.22
CA MET A 8 0.40 2.99 -16.32
C MET A 8 0.65 4.51 -16.38
N PRO A 9 0.37 5.19 -17.50
CA PRO A 9 0.47 6.64 -17.54
C PRO A 9 -0.41 7.28 -16.46
N GLY A 10 0.23 7.95 -15.49
CA GLY A 10 -0.46 8.65 -14.40
C GLY A 10 -0.90 7.81 -13.21
N CYS A 11 -0.72 6.48 -13.20
CA CYS A 11 -1.05 5.66 -12.03
C CYS A 11 -0.22 4.37 -11.91
N ILE A 12 -0.16 3.84 -10.69
CA ILE A 12 0.39 2.53 -10.37
C ILE A 12 -0.75 1.68 -9.80
N VAL A 13 -0.94 0.48 -10.35
CA VAL A 13 -1.89 -0.50 -9.84
C VAL A 13 -1.13 -1.58 -9.09
N ILE A 14 -1.38 -1.68 -7.79
CA ILE A 14 -0.78 -2.69 -6.91
C ILE A 14 -1.88 -3.68 -6.53
N THR A 15 -1.68 -4.95 -6.87
CA THR A 15 -2.55 -6.04 -6.45
C THR A 15 -1.79 -6.91 -5.45
N ALA A 16 -2.20 -6.83 -4.19
CA ALA A 16 -1.72 -7.66 -3.09
C ALA A 16 -2.80 -8.66 -2.68
N GLN A 17 -2.42 -9.88 -2.28
CA GLN A 17 -3.39 -10.86 -1.78
C GLN A 17 -3.80 -10.59 -0.33
N ASN A 18 -2.93 -9.94 0.43
CA ASN A 18 -3.13 -9.60 1.83
C ASN A 18 -2.40 -8.29 2.17
N ALA A 19 -2.70 -7.73 3.34
CA ALA A 19 -2.13 -6.46 3.77
C ALA A 19 -0.60 -6.52 4.01
N ASN A 20 -0.04 -7.69 4.36
CA ASN A 20 1.40 -7.83 4.60
C ASN A 20 2.21 -7.64 3.30
N GLU A 21 1.75 -8.20 2.18
CA GLU A 21 2.36 -7.99 0.86
C GLU A 21 2.27 -6.50 0.44
N LEU A 22 1.17 -5.82 0.78
CA LEU A 22 1.02 -4.39 0.54
C LEU A 22 2.03 -3.59 1.37
N TRP A 23 2.29 -3.98 2.62
CA TRP A 23 3.24 -3.27 3.48
C TRP A 23 4.66 -3.26 2.94
N SER A 24 5.20 -4.40 2.53
CA SER A 24 6.52 -4.47 1.90
C SER A 24 6.59 -3.62 0.61
N CYS A 25 5.48 -3.52 -0.13
CA CYS A 25 5.42 -2.68 -1.31
C CYS A 25 5.45 -1.19 -0.98
N LEU A 26 4.70 -0.74 0.04
CA LEU A 26 4.62 0.67 0.43
C LEU A 26 5.96 1.18 0.94
N GLU A 27 6.68 0.36 1.70
CA GLU A 27 8.04 0.68 2.15
C GLU A 27 8.99 0.89 0.96
N GLY A 28 8.97 -0.04 -0.02
CA GLY A 28 9.80 0.06 -1.22
C GLY A 28 9.46 1.21 -2.17
N LEU A 29 8.28 1.82 -2.04
CA LEU A 29 7.86 3.00 -2.82
C LEU A 29 8.23 4.33 -2.16
N SER A 30 8.69 4.31 -0.90
CA SER A 30 9.00 5.54 -0.17
C SER A 30 10.40 6.05 -0.50
N ILE A 31 10.50 7.33 -0.87
CA ILE A 31 11.78 8.03 -1.06
C ILE A 31 12.35 8.51 0.29
N ALA A 32 11.46 8.80 1.24
CA ALA A 32 11.80 9.16 2.62
C ALA A 32 11.81 7.91 3.53
N PRO A 33 12.36 7.99 4.75
CA PRO A 33 12.17 6.93 5.75
C PRO A 33 10.69 6.59 5.89
N PHE A 34 10.37 5.30 5.81
CA PHE A 34 8.99 4.84 5.80
C PHE A 34 8.32 5.05 7.17
N ASP A 35 7.23 5.81 7.20
CA ASP A 35 6.39 6.01 8.39
C ASP A 35 5.14 5.13 8.29
N ALA A 36 5.20 3.97 8.97
CA ALA A 36 4.10 3.02 9.03
C ALA A 36 2.82 3.62 9.65
N SER A 37 2.95 4.53 10.62
CA SER A 37 1.80 5.17 11.27
C SER A 37 1.08 6.13 10.33
N ALA A 38 1.85 6.89 9.54
CA ALA A 38 1.29 7.74 8.49
C ALA A 38 0.58 6.91 7.41
N ALA A 39 1.18 5.79 7.00
CA ALA A 39 0.60 4.92 5.99
C ALA A 39 -0.71 4.25 6.47
N VAL A 40 -0.78 3.80 7.72
CA VAL A 40 -2.03 3.29 8.34
C VAL A 40 -3.09 4.39 8.40
N ARG A 41 -2.72 5.61 8.81
CA ARG A 41 -3.66 6.74 8.84
C ARG A 41 -4.21 7.06 7.45
N TRP A 42 -3.36 7.03 6.43
CA TRP A 42 -3.75 7.22 5.04
C TRP A 42 -4.71 6.13 4.55
N LEU A 43 -4.40 4.85 4.81
CA LEU A 43 -5.27 3.72 4.44
C LEU A 43 -6.64 3.79 5.12
N ARG A 44 -6.69 4.15 6.41
CA ARG A 44 -7.94 4.34 7.16
C ARG A 44 -8.81 5.48 6.60
N GLY A 45 -8.18 6.47 5.97
CA GLY A 45 -8.89 7.58 5.33
C GLY A 45 -9.44 7.26 3.93
N TYR A 46 -9.14 6.08 3.37
CA TYR A 46 -9.55 5.74 2.02
C TYR A 46 -11.06 5.45 1.95
N PRO A 47 -11.83 6.14 1.07
CA PRO A 47 -13.25 5.89 0.92
C PRO A 47 -13.49 4.47 0.38
N GLY A 48 -14.23 3.65 1.14
CA GLY A 48 -14.42 2.23 0.85
C GLY A 48 -13.73 1.28 1.84
N GLY A 49 -13.02 1.79 2.84
CA GLY A 49 -12.65 1.05 4.04
C GLY A 49 -11.62 -0.05 3.83
N LEU A 50 -10.37 0.34 3.52
CA LEU A 50 -9.21 -0.54 3.73
C LEU A 50 -8.92 -0.61 5.24
N MET A 51 -9.72 -1.39 5.97
CA MET A 51 -9.47 -1.70 7.38
C MET A 51 -8.29 -2.67 7.46
N VAL A 52 -7.10 -2.16 7.77
CA VAL A 52 -5.99 -3.01 8.21
C VAL A 52 -6.27 -3.38 9.66
N THR A 53 -6.63 -4.65 9.91
CA THR A 53 -6.68 -5.21 11.27
C THR A 53 -5.27 -5.24 11.84
N GLU A 54 -5.11 -4.77 13.08
CA GLU A 54 -3.83 -4.72 13.81
C GLU A 54 -3.12 -6.08 13.91
#